data_AF-A0A372Q3C4-F1
#
_entry.id   AF-A0A372Q3C4-F1
#
_cell.length_a   1.000
_cell.length_b   1.000
_cell.length_c   1.000
_cell.angle_alpha   90.00
_cell.angle_beta   90.00
_cell.angle_gamma   90.00
#
_symmetry.space_group_name_H-M   'P 1'
#
loop_
_entity.id
_entity.type
_entity.pdbx_description
1 polymer ?
#
loop_
_entity_poly.entity_id
_entity_poly.type
_entity_poly.pdbx_seq_one_letter_code
_entity_poly.pdbx_strand_id
1 'polypeptide(L)'
;MLNIFEIIDSLGLPKEDSNKLQAYLVTRSEERTVLYSALTSSRKADEDRVCLLKEFLKSISADEHQDERQGKPLRRNDWSTQT
;
A
#
# COMPACT_ATOMS: atom_id res chain seq x y z
N MET A 1 0.87 -24.33 2.76
CA MET A 1 0.75 -23.11 1.92
C MET A 1 1.58 -22.05 2.59
N LEU A 2 2.54 -21.44 1.90
CA LEU A 2 3.30 -20.32 2.46
C LEU A 2 2.40 -19.09 2.46
N ASN A 3 2.29 -18.41 3.60
CA ASN A 3 1.57 -17.16 3.67
C ASN A 3 2.47 -16.01 3.18
N ILE A 4 1.90 -14.98 2.52
CA ILE A 4 2.67 -13.80 2.12
C ILE A 4 3.39 -13.15 3.30
N PHE A 5 2.79 -13.21 4.50
CA PHE A 5 3.39 -12.67 5.72
C PHE A 5 4.61 -13.47 6.18
N GLU A 6 4.60 -14.80 6.02
CA GLU A 6 5.76 -15.65 6.31
C GLU A 6 6.90 -15.38 5.31
N ILE A 7 6.56 -15.13 4.05
CA ILE A 7 7.54 -14.74 3.03
C ILE A 7 8.19 -13.40 3.41
N ILE A 8 7.39 -12.40 3.78
CA ILE A 8 7.89 -11.09 4.19
C ILE A 8 8.81 -11.22 5.42
N ASP A 9 8.40 -11.99 6.43
CA ASP A 9 9.22 -12.22 7.64
C ASP A 9 10.53 -12.95 7.30
N SER A 10 10.51 -13.90 6.36
CA SER A 10 11.71 -14.63 5.94
C SER A 10 12.73 -13.77 5.18
N LEU A 11 12.30 -12.66 4.57
CA LEU A 11 13.14 -11.76 3.78
C LEU A 11 13.93 -10.75 4.63
N GLY A 12 13.74 -10.74 5.96
CA GLY A 12 14.56 -9.94 6.87
C GLY A 12 14.36 -8.43 6.76
N LEU A 13 13.16 -7.97 6.40
CA LEU A 13 12.81 -6.55 6.37
C LEU A 13 12.80 -5.93 7.78
N PRO A 14 13.00 -4.61 7.89
CA PRO A 14 12.79 -3.91 9.15
C PRO A 14 11.38 -4.17 9.71
N LYS A 15 11.26 -4.27 11.04
CA LYS A 15 9.99 -4.56 11.73
C LYS A 15 8.91 -3.53 11.37
N GLU A 16 9.30 -2.27 11.27
CA GLU A 16 8.40 -1.13 10.99
C GLU A 16 7.83 -1.20 9.57
N ASP A 17 8.70 -1.43 8.58
CA ASP A 17 8.34 -1.67 7.18
C ASP A 17 7.43 -2.88 7.02
N SER A 18 7.77 -3.98 7.71
CA SER A 18 6.98 -5.21 7.67
C SER A 18 5.58 -5.00 8.25
N ASN A 19 5.47 -4.30 9.39
CA ASN A 19 4.18 -3.98 10.00
C ASN A 19 3.32 -3.09 9.09
N LYS A 20 3.92 -2.08 8.43
CA LYS A 20 3.21 -1.19 7.50
C LYS A 20 2.67 -1.96 6.28
N LEU A 21 3.50 -2.82 5.69
CA LEU A 21 3.12 -3.72 4.61
C LEU A 21 1.97 -4.65 5.04
N GLN A 22 2.11 -5.30 6.19
CA GLN A 22 1.09 -6.22 6.68
C GLN A 22 -0.25 -5.51 6.90
N ALA A 23 -0.25 -4.34 7.55
CA ALA A 23 -1.47 -3.56 7.77
C ALA A 23 -2.16 -3.17 6.46
N TYR A 24 -1.39 -2.75 5.45
CA TYR A 24 -1.90 -2.37 4.13
C TYR A 24 -2.47 -3.57 3.34
N LEU A 25 -1.78 -4.72 3.38
CA LEU A 25 -2.20 -5.94 2.69
C LEU A 25 -3.40 -6.63 3.34
N VAL A 26 -3.67 -6.38 4.62
CA VAL A 26 -4.87 -6.86 5.32
C VAL A 26 -6.12 -6.17 4.78
N THR A 27 -6.05 -4.88 4.48
CA THR A 27 -7.19 -4.11 3.95
C THR A 27 -7.32 -4.22 2.43
N ARG A 28 -6.24 -4.48 1.69
CA ARG A 28 -6.25 -4.56 0.22
C ARG A 28 -5.93 -5.96 -0.32
N SER A 29 -6.98 -6.77 -0.45
CA SER A 29 -6.86 -8.19 -0.85
C SER A 29 -6.34 -8.42 -2.28
N GLU A 30 -6.65 -7.54 -3.23
CA GLU A 30 -6.20 -7.66 -4.62
C GLU A 30 -4.68 -7.46 -4.73
N GLU A 31 -4.18 -6.35 -4.20
CA GLU A 31 -2.75 -6.04 -4.17
C GLU A 31 -1.95 -7.13 -3.44
N ARG A 32 -2.52 -7.71 -2.38
CA ARG A 32 -1.97 -8.89 -1.71
C ARG A 32 -1.79 -10.08 -2.64
N THR A 33 -2.78 -10.40 -3.48
CA THR A 33 -2.66 -11.51 -4.44
C THR A 33 -1.63 -11.24 -5.54
N VAL A 34 -1.55 -10.00 -6.03
CA VAL A 34 -0.57 -9.57 -7.04
C VAL A 34 0.85 -9.63 -6.45
N LEU A 35 1.05 -9.08 -5.26
CA LEU A 35 2.33 -9.08 -4.57
C LEU A 35 2.79 -10.51 -4.23
N TYR A 36 1.87 -11.35 -3.75
CA TYR A 36 2.17 -12.77 -3.50
C TYR A 36 2.67 -13.48 -4.76
N SER A 37 2.00 -13.26 -5.90
CA SER A 37 2.38 -13.85 -7.19
C SER A 37 3.76 -13.34 -7.65
N ALA A 38 4.04 -12.05 -7.45
CA ALA A 38 5.34 -11.47 -7.77
C ALA A 38 6.48 -12.05 -6.91
N LEU A 39 6.23 -12.29 -5.62
CA LEU A 39 7.20 -12.84 -4.67
C LEU A 39 7.45 -14.33 -4.88
N THR A 40 6.41 -15.10 -5.18
CA THR A 40 6.48 -16.55 -5.43
C THR A 40 6.99 -16.90 -6.83
N SER A 41 7.19 -15.92 -7.69
CA SER A 41 7.86 -16.11 -8.98
C SER A 41 9.25 -16.74 -8.77
N SER A 42 9.46 -17.93 -9.33
CA SER A 42 10.66 -18.76 -9.12
C SER A 42 11.95 -18.17 -9.69
N ARG A 43 11.85 -17.07 -10.46
CA ARG A 43 12.98 -16.41 -11.12
C ARG A 43 13.66 -15.32 -10.28
N LYS A 44 13.14 -15.01 -9.10
CA LYS A 44 13.60 -13.89 -8.27
C LYS A 44 14.52 -14.40 -7.15
N ALA A 45 15.72 -13.84 -7.05
CA ALA A 45 16.56 -14.02 -5.87
C ALA A 45 15.93 -13.28 -4.67
N ASP A 46 16.32 -13.64 -3.45
CA ASP A 46 15.81 -12.98 -2.25
C ASP A 46 16.12 -11.47 -2.25
N GLU A 47 17.27 -11.07 -2.80
CA GLU A 47 17.61 -9.65 -3.02
C GLU A 47 16.60 -8.93 -3.91
N ASP A 48 16.16 -9.56 -5.00
CA ASP A 48 15.17 -8.98 -5.90
C ASP A 48 13.79 -8.86 -5.23
N ARG A 49 13.45 -9.83 -4.36
CA ARG A 49 12.21 -9.82 -3.58
C ARG A 49 12.22 -8.68 -2.56
N VAL A 50 13.33 -8.48 -1.87
CA VAL A 50 13.53 -7.35 -0.95
C VAL A 50 13.43 -6.01 -1.68
N CYS A 51 14.10 -5.88 -2.84
CA CYS A 51 14.00 -4.67 -3.66
C CYS A 51 12.56 -4.38 -4.10
N LEU A 52 11.81 -5.40 -4.51
CA LEU A 52 10.41 -5.27 -4.90
C LEU A 52 9.54 -4.80 -3.72
N LEU A 53 9.75 -5.33 -2.52
CA LEU A 53 9.02 -4.92 -1.32
C LEU A 53 9.34 -3.47 -0.91
N LYS A 54 10.59 -3.03 -1.04
CA LYS A 54 10.98 -1.63 -0.78
C LYS A 54 10.34 -0.66 -1.76
N GLU A 55 10.32 -0.97 -3.05
CA GLU A 55 9.64 -0.15 -4.05
C GLU A 55 8.13 -0.11 -3.82
N PHE A 56 7.53 -1.23 -3.42
CA PHE A 56 6.11 -1.28 -3.07
C PHE A 56 5.78 -0.44 -1.81
N LEU A 57 6.64 -0.46 -0.79
CA LEU A 57 6.50 0.41 0.39
C LEU A 57 6.55 1.91 0.05
N LYS A 58 7.41 2.29 -0.91
CA LYS A 58 7.46 3.66 -1.40
C LYS A 58 6.15 4.05 -2.09
N SER A 59 5.55 3.17 -2.89
CA SER A 59 4.26 3.46 -3.52
C SER A 59 3.14 3.61 -2.50
N ILE A 60 3.12 2.80 -1.43
CA ILE A 60 2.14 2.95 -0.33
C ILE A 60 2.27 4.32 0.33
N SER A 61 3.51 4.72 0.66
CA SER A 61 3.77 6.00 1.34
C SER A 61 3.48 7.22 0.46
N ALA A 62 3.47 7.05 -0.88
CA ALA A 62 3.06 8.08 -1.82
C ALA A 62 1.52 8.16 -1.98
N ASP A 63 0.82 7.02 -1.85
CA ASP A 63 -0.66 6.93 -1.92
C ASP A 63 -1.33 7.63 -0.72
N GLU A 64 -0.74 7.52 0.48
CA GLU A 64 -1.23 8.20 1.69
C GLU A 64 -1.30 9.74 1.55
N HIS A 65 -0.53 10.34 0.63
CA HIS A 65 -0.52 11.78 0.40
C HIS A 65 -1.63 12.28 -0.54
N GLN A 66 -2.40 11.38 -1.17
CA GLN A 66 -3.47 11.77 -2.11
C GLN A 66 -4.86 11.83 -1.47
N ASP A 67 -5.06 11.29 -0.27
CA ASP A 67 -6.38 11.29 0.39
C ASP A 67 -6.80 12.70 0.88
N GLU A 68 -5.84 13.62 1.10
CA GLU A 68 -6.14 15.00 1.54
C GLU A 68 -6.72 15.92 0.43
N ARG A 69 -6.94 15.44 -0.81
CA ARG A 69 -7.49 16.28 -1.90
C ARG A 69 -8.99 16.15 -2.13
N GLN A 70 -9.70 15.28 -1.41
CA GLN A 70 -11.16 15.19 -1.49
C GLN A 70 -11.84 15.86 -0.30
N GLY A 71 -11.66 17.17 -0.14
CA GLY A 71 -12.19 17.87 1.03
C GLY A 71 -12.35 19.37 0.89
N LYS A 72 -13.01 19.87 -0.17
CA LYS A 72 -13.66 21.20 -0.10
C LYS A 72 -15.01 21.19 -0.82
N PRO A 73 -16.15 21.24 -0.11
CA PRO A 73 -17.43 21.52 -0.73
C PRO A 73 -17.40 22.98 -1.22
N LEU A 74 -17.65 23.21 -2.50
CA LEU A 74 -17.92 24.55 -3.02
C LEU A 74 -19.31 24.96 -2.51
N ARG A 75 -19.37 25.42 -1.25
CA ARG A 75 -20.58 25.98 -0.66
C ARG A 75 -20.86 27.31 -1.34
N ARG A 76 -21.60 27.26 -2.44
CA ARG A 76 -22.09 28.44 -3.15
C ARG A 76 -23.35 28.89 -2.41
N ASN A 77 -23.18 29.89 -1.55
CA ASN A 77 -24.24 30.39 -0.71
C ASN A 77 -25.31 31.06 -1.57
N ASP A 78 -26.54 30.58 -1.46
CA ASP A 78 -27.77 31.30 -1.79
C ASP A 78 -27.75 32.67 -1.08
N TRP A 79 -27.67 33.75 -1.86
CA TRP A 79 -28.08 35.06 -1.38
C TRP A 79 -29.33 35.48 -2.15
N SER A 80 -30.46 35.02 -1.62
CA SER A 80 -31.76 35.59 -1.88
C SER A 80 -31.91 36.82 -0.98
N THR A 81 -31.79 38.01 -1.56
CA THR A 81 -32.44 39.21 -0.98
C THR A 81 -33.13 39.97 -2.10
N GLN A 82 -34.41 39.67 -2.19
CA GLN A 82 -35.49 40.56 -2.60
C GLN A 82 -35.49 41.82 -1.73
N THR A 83 -35.35 42.99 -2.35
CA THR A 83 -36.10 44.24 -2.09
C THR A 83 -35.83 45.21 -3.22
#